data_AF-A0A1I1DIA6-F1
#
_entry.id   AF-A0A1I1DIA6-F1
#
_cell.length_a   1.000
_cell.length_b   1.000
_cell.length_c   1.000
_cell.angle_alpha   90.00
_cell.angle_beta   90.00
_cell.angle_gamma   90.00
#
_symmetry.space_group_name_H-M   'P 1'
#
loop_
_entity.id
_entity.type
_entity.pdbx_description
1 polymer ?
#
loop_
_entity_poly.entity_id
_entity_poly.type
_entity_poly.pdbx_seq_one_letter_code
_entity_poly.pdbx_strand_id
1 'polypeptide(L)'
;MSDTRYEEGDQVATPDGSGVVAAVLTDDFEFPQGGSDGDEGGDDEYTAVDASDDRPAYVVGLETVGSAVYRASALEKTDLEDEEATDATDGEALTDVVDEDVDALDGLPEGWDRDSVLEYWSSIGGSWESCVDDMTDEFEEERAKEHCSAMKDEVLRTTRWRNRF
;
A
#
# COMPACT_ATOMS: atom_id res chain seq x y z
N MET A 1 19.75 -10.46 5.98
CA MET A 1 19.18 -9.25 6.57
C MET A 1 19.35 -8.21 5.50
N SER A 2 18.30 -8.03 4.71
CA SER A 2 18.21 -7.00 3.70
C SER A 2 18.14 -5.67 4.45
N ASP A 3 19.07 -4.76 4.18
CA ASP A 3 19.18 -3.47 4.86
C ASP A 3 18.23 -2.51 4.12
N THR A 4 16.92 -2.66 4.37
CA THR A 4 15.90 -1.83 3.74
C THR A 4 15.81 -0.50 4.50
N ARG A 5 15.76 0.61 3.76
CA ARG A 5 15.72 1.95 4.37
C ARG A 5 14.39 2.26 5.09
N TYR A 6 13.32 1.61 4.64
CA TYR A 6 11.97 1.72 5.17
C TYR A 6 11.42 0.31 5.43
N GLU A 7 10.44 0.22 6.31
CA GLU A 7 9.79 -1.01 6.75
C GLU A 7 8.27 -0.94 6.48
N GLU A 8 7.59 -2.08 6.48
CA GLU A 8 6.12 -2.10 6.41
C GLU A 8 5.51 -1.31 7.58
N GLY A 9 4.49 -0.50 7.29
CA GLY A 9 3.84 0.39 8.24
C GLY A 9 4.52 1.75 8.42
N ASP A 10 5.70 1.97 7.84
CA ASP A 10 6.33 3.29 7.85
C ASP A 10 5.49 4.30 7.05
N GLN A 11 5.24 5.44 7.67
CA GLN A 11 4.63 6.61 7.02
C GLN A 11 5.72 7.34 6.22
N VAL A 12 5.41 7.62 4.96
CA VAL A 12 6.35 8.16 3.98
C VAL A 12 5.70 9.22 3.10
N ALA A 13 6.46 10.25 2.79
CA ALA A 13 6.19 11.20 1.75
C ALA A 13 6.58 10.59 0.41
N THR A 14 5.74 10.77 -0.60
CA THR A 14 5.99 10.39 -1.99
C THR A 14 5.71 11.58 -2.92
N PRO A 15 6.16 11.52 -4.19
CA PRO A 15 5.84 12.54 -5.18
C PRO A 15 4.32 12.70 -5.42
N ASP A 16 3.54 11.65 -5.17
CA ASP A 16 2.10 11.58 -5.40
C ASP A 16 1.27 11.89 -4.13
N GLY A 17 1.92 12.06 -2.98
CA GLY A 17 1.26 12.29 -1.70
C GLY A 17 1.91 11.59 -0.53
N SER A 18 1.41 11.85 0.68
CA SER A 18 1.72 11.04 1.87
C SER A 18 1.08 9.65 1.76
N GLY A 19 1.72 8.65 2.35
CA GLY A 19 1.20 7.30 2.36
C GLY A 19 1.92 6.39 3.36
N VAL A 20 1.52 5.12 3.35
CA VAL A 20 2.08 4.08 4.23
C VAL A 20 2.69 2.97 3.39
N VAL A 21 3.91 2.54 3.75
CA VAL A 21 4.55 1.38 3.14
C VAL A 21 3.74 0.13 3.47
N ALA A 22 3.09 -0.44 2.46
CA ALA A 22 2.21 -1.59 2.58
C ALA A 22 2.91 -2.93 2.28
N ALA A 23 4.06 -2.88 1.60
CA ALA A 23 4.93 -4.03 1.36
C ALA A 23 6.35 -3.58 0.98
N VAL A 24 7.35 -4.36 1.39
CA VAL A 24 8.75 -4.20 0.97
C VAL A 24 9.19 -5.45 0.20
N LEU A 25 9.55 -5.28 -1.07
CA LEU A 25 9.89 -6.37 -1.97
C LEU A 25 11.38 -6.34 -2.28
N THR A 26 12.03 -7.49 -2.12
CA THR A 26 13.47 -7.70 -2.37
C THR A 26 13.73 -8.64 -3.53
N ASP A 27 12.70 -9.03 -4.27
CA ASP A 27 12.76 -9.93 -5.41
C ASP A 27 11.89 -9.37 -6.54
N ASP A 28 12.17 -9.74 -7.78
CA ASP A 28 11.34 -9.35 -8.92
C ASP A 28 9.89 -9.76 -8.72
N PHE A 29 8.99 -8.83 -9.04
CA PHE A 29 7.55 -9.03 -8.93
C PHE A 29 6.85 -8.20 -10.00
N GLU A 30 5.56 -8.46 -10.18
CA GLU A 30 4.74 -7.63 -11.05
C GLU A 30 3.69 -6.94 -10.19
N PHE A 31 3.42 -5.67 -10.48
CA PHE A 31 2.44 -4.87 -9.76
C PHE A 31 1.35 -4.43 -10.73
N PRO A 32 0.06 -4.47 -10.33
CA PRO A 32 -1.01 -3.99 -11.19
C PRO A 32 -0.76 -2.53 -11.61
N GLN A 33 -1.27 -2.14 -12.76
CA GLN A 33 -1.27 -0.73 -13.19
C GLN A 33 -2.70 -0.19 -13.10
N GLY A 34 -2.84 1.05 -12.63
CA GLY A 34 -4.07 1.79 -12.80
C GLY A 34 -4.20 2.18 -14.26
N GLY A 35 -5.33 1.87 -14.88
CA GLY A 35 -5.61 2.27 -16.25
C GLY A 35 -5.61 3.80 -16.33
N SER A 36 -4.54 4.40 -16.83
CA SER A 36 -4.47 5.83 -17.09
C SER A 36 -5.60 6.22 -18.05
N ASP A 37 -6.31 7.29 -17.71
CA ASP A 37 -7.33 8.00 -18.49
C ASP A 37 -7.43 7.59 -19.98
N GLY A 38 -8.41 6.74 -20.27
CA GLY A 38 -9.01 6.62 -21.61
C GLY A 38 -8.45 5.56 -22.55
N ASP A 39 -7.48 4.73 -22.15
CA ASP A 39 -7.17 3.50 -22.87
C ASP A 39 -7.96 2.33 -22.26
N GLU A 40 -8.48 1.43 -23.11
CA GLU A 40 -9.19 0.20 -22.71
C GLU A 40 -8.19 -0.82 -22.10
N GLY A 41 -7.33 -0.36 -21.18
CA GLY A 41 -6.40 -1.15 -20.40
C GLY A 41 -7.21 -2.02 -19.44
N GLY A 42 -7.27 -3.31 -19.76
CA GLY A 42 -8.11 -4.27 -19.05
C GLY A 42 -7.67 -4.47 -17.60
N ASP A 43 -8.59 -5.02 -16.81
CA ASP A 43 -8.50 -5.39 -15.40
C ASP A 43 -7.37 -6.39 -15.03
N ASP A 44 -6.39 -6.57 -15.92
CA ASP A 44 -5.31 -7.56 -15.84
C ASP A 44 -3.93 -7.00 -16.28
N GLU A 45 -3.76 -5.68 -16.42
CA GLU A 45 -2.44 -5.10 -16.75
C GLU A 45 -1.51 -5.07 -15.52
N TYR A 46 -0.26 -5.53 -15.72
CA TYR A 46 0.80 -5.55 -14.73
C TYR A 46 2.10 -4.99 -15.30
N THR A 47 2.84 -4.24 -14.47
CA THR A 47 4.21 -3.81 -14.74
C THR A 47 5.18 -4.66 -13.95
N ALA A 48 6.20 -5.19 -14.62
CA ALA A 48 7.31 -5.87 -13.97
C ALA A 48 8.20 -4.85 -13.25
N VAL A 49 8.46 -5.10 -11.97
CA VAL A 49 9.30 -4.27 -11.11
C VAL A 49 10.54 -5.06 -10.71
N ASP A 50 11.70 -4.55 -11.09
CA ASP A 50 12.98 -5.09 -10.66
C ASP A 50 13.24 -4.73 -9.19
N ALA A 51 13.19 -5.70 -8.28
CA ALA A 51 13.64 -5.55 -6.90
C ALA A 51 14.74 -6.56 -6.55
N SER A 52 15.59 -6.18 -5.61
CA SER A 52 16.69 -6.99 -5.10
C SER A 52 16.99 -6.57 -3.67
N ASP A 53 17.67 -7.39 -2.86
CA ASP A 53 18.13 -6.99 -1.52
C ASP A 53 18.88 -5.64 -1.49
N ASP A 54 19.70 -5.35 -2.49
CA ASP A 54 20.46 -4.09 -2.59
C ASP A 54 19.63 -2.92 -3.14
N ARG A 55 18.48 -3.21 -3.75
CA ARG A 55 17.59 -2.24 -4.41
C ARG A 55 16.13 -2.66 -4.20
N PRO A 56 15.64 -2.60 -2.96
CA PRO A 56 14.26 -2.96 -2.66
C PRO A 56 13.29 -2.03 -3.39
N ALA A 57 12.07 -2.52 -3.57
CA ALA A 57 10.93 -1.77 -4.06
C ALA A 57 9.87 -1.68 -2.95
N TYR A 58 9.22 -0.53 -2.84
CA TYR A 58 8.31 -0.20 -1.75
C TYR A 58 6.93 0.04 -2.33
N VAL A 59 5.96 -0.78 -1.97
CA VAL A 59 4.55 -0.54 -2.32
C VAL A 59 4.00 0.41 -1.27
N VAL A 60 3.48 1.56 -1.70
CA VAL A 60 2.94 2.59 -0.80
C VAL A 60 1.47 2.79 -1.11
N GLY A 61 0.63 2.64 -0.09
CA GLY A 61 -0.78 3.06 -0.12
C GLY A 61 -0.85 4.54 0.14
N LEU A 62 -1.30 5.32 -0.85
CA LEU A 62 -1.35 6.78 -0.78
C LEU A 62 -2.63 7.22 -0.06
N GLU A 63 -2.54 8.25 0.76
CA GLU A 63 -3.70 8.81 1.48
C GLU A 63 -4.75 9.37 0.52
N THR A 64 -4.29 10.09 -0.50
CA THR A 64 -5.15 10.80 -1.45
C THR A 64 -5.82 9.87 -2.45
N VAL A 65 -5.07 8.98 -3.12
CA VAL A 65 -5.61 8.06 -4.13
C VAL A 65 -4.69 6.88 -4.38
N GLY A 66 -5.24 5.67 -4.32
CA GLY A 66 -4.58 4.50 -4.85
C GLY A 66 -3.35 3.97 -4.09
N SER A 67 -2.59 3.13 -4.79
CA SER A 67 -1.25 2.71 -4.38
C SER A 67 -0.28 2.65 -5.55
N ALA A 68 1.01 2.86 -5.28
CA ALA A 68 2.05 2.78 -6.29
C ALA A 68 3.36 2.25 -5.70
N VAL A 69 4.28 1.88 -6.58
CA VAL A 69 5.58 1.34 -6.20
C VAL A 69 6.65 2.41 -6.33
N TYR A 70 7.48 2.56 -5.30
CA TYR A 70 8.54 3.56 -5.24
C TYR A 70 9.90 2.94 -4.93
N ARG A 71 10.94 3.73 -5.18
CA ARG A 71 12.30 3.47 -4.68
C ARG A 71 12.51 4.22 -3.38
N ALA A 72 13.42 3.72 -2.54
CA ALA A 72 13.84 4.42 -1.32
C ALA A 72 14.34 5.86 -1.57
N SER A 73 14.83 6.18 -2.78
CA SER A 73 15.26 7.53 -3.16
C SER A 73 14.10 8.49 -3.45
N ALA A 74 12.91 7.95 -3.75
CA ALA A 74 11.69 8.71 -4.00
C ALA A 74 10.82 8.85 -2.74
N LEU A 75 11.27 8.28 -1.61
CA LEU A 75 10.54 8.28 -0.35
C LEU A 75 11.31 9.08 0.69
N GLU A 76 10.58 9.80 1.54
CA GLU A 76 11.09 10.42 2.76
C GLU A 76 10.23 10.01 3.95
N LYS A 77 10.82 9.69 5.10
CA LYS A 77 10.05 9.33 6.30
C LYS A 77 9.35 10.58 6.82
N THR A 78 8.02 10.52 6.96
CA THR A 78 7.18 11.63 7.40
C THR A 78 5.99 11.10 8.20
N ASP A 79 5.23 11.98 8.84
CA ASP A 79 3.94 11.63 9.44
C ASP A 79 2.80 11.94 8.43
N LEU A 80 1.71 11.19 8.44
CA LEU A 80 0.58 11.38 7.50
C LEU A 80 -0.03 12.80 7.60
N GLU A 81 0.04 13.43 8.78
CA GLU A 81 -0.47 14.77 9.02
C GLU A 81 0.38 15.91 8.38
N ASP A 82 1.52 15.60 7.75
CA ASP A 82 2.38 16.60 7.10
C ASP A 82 1.89 16.97 5.69
N GLU A 83 1.15 18.08 5.60
CA GLU A 83 0.60 18.63 4.34
C GLU A 83 1.67 19.09 3.32
N GLU A 84 2.95 19.24 3.73
CA GLU A 84 4.08 19.67 2.88
C GLU A 84 4.90 18.48 2.30
N ALA A 85 4.48 17.24 2.54
CA ALA A 85 5.22 16.03 2.17
C ALA A 85 5.55 15.91 0.66
N THR A 86 4.68 16.42 -0.22
CA THR A 86 4.86 16.28 -1.69
C THR A 86 6.00 17.15 -2.25
N ASP A 87 6.31 18.29 -1.62
CA ASP A 87 7.42 19.16 -2.04
C ASP A 87 8.80 18.62 -1.60
N ALA A 88 8.85 17.56 -0.79
CA ALA A 88 10.08 17.02 -0.21
C ALA A 88 10.75 15.93 -1.06
N THR A 89 10.07 15.40 -2.08
CA THR A 89 10.59 14.25 -2.87
C THR A 89 10.74 14.59 -4.36
N ASP A 90 11.98 14.47 -4.86
CA ASP A 90 12.31 14.66 -6.29
C ASP A 90 12.26 13.35 -7.10
N GLY A 91 11.58 12.32 -6.57
CA GLY A 91 11.53 10.99 -7.17
C GLY A 91 10.41 10.79 -8.19
N GLU A 92 10.38 9.62 -8.81
CA GLU A 92 9.28 9.16 -9.66
C GLU A 92 8.84 7.77 -9.19
N ALA A 93 7.54 7.48 -9.29
CA ALA A 93 7.02 6.14 -9.09
C ALA A 93 7.56 5.18 -10.16
N LEU A 94 7.76 3.91 -9.78
CA LEU A 94 8.11 2.82 -10.71
C LEU A 94 6.90 2.31 -11.50
N THR A 95 5.71 2.65 -11.04
CA THR A 95 4.43 2.21 -11.56
C THR A 95 3.44 3.37 -11.55
N ASP A 96 2.44 3.31 -12.41
CA ASP A 96 1.27 4.19 -12.28
C ASP A 96 0.51 3.91 -10.97
N VAL A 97 -0.21 4.92 -10.49
CA VAL A 97 -1.07 4.80 -9.31
C VAL A 97 -2.26 3.90 -9.64
N VAL A 98 -2.41 2.84 -8.85
CA VAL A 98 -3.50 1.87 -8.95
C VAL A 98 -4.67 2.36 -8.10
N ASP A 99 -5.79 2.65 -8.74
CA ASP A 99 -7.05 3.02 -8.09
C ASP A 99 -8.21 2.29 -8.77
N GLU A 100 -8.46 1.03 -8.39
CA GLU A 100 -9.52 0.21 -9.01
C GLU A 100 -10.92 0.46 -8.40
N ASP A 101 -11.07 1.52 -7.60
CA ASP A 101 -12.30 1.86 -6.88
C ASP A 101 -12.93 0.65 -6.16
N VAL A 102 -12.11 -0.08 -5.42
CA VAL A 102 -12.58 -1.24 -4.66
C VAL A 102 -13.49 -0.77 -3.52
N ASP A 103 -14.70 -1.35 -3.42
CA ASP A 103 -15.63 -1.13 -2.30
C ASP A 103 -15.16 -1.89 -1.03
N ALA A 104 -13.91 -1.66 -0.62
CA ALA A 104 -13.29 -2.36 0.49
C ALA A 104 -13.81 -1.88 1.85
N LEU A 105 -14.20 -0.61 1.96
CA LEU A 105 -14.78 -0.02 3.17
C LEU A 105 -16.13 -0.66 3.55
N ASP A 106 -16.91 -1.18 2.59
CA ASP A 106 -18.17 -1.91 2.86
C ASP A 106 -17.93 -3.21 3.66
N GLY A 107 -16.71 -3.75 3.61
CA GLY A 107 -16.27 -4.89 4.41
C GLY A 107 -15.86 -4.54 5.83
N LEU A 108 -15.77 -3.26 6.18
CA LEU A 108 -15.34 -2.76 7.48
C LEU A 108 -16.53 -2.27 8.33
N PRO A 109 -16.35 -2.14 9.66
CA PRO A 109 -17.38 -1.55 10.51
C PRO A 109 -17.78 -0.13 10.06
N GLU A 110 -19.01 0.30 10.39
CA GLU A 110 -19.47 1.65 10.06
C GLU A 110 -18.56 2.72 10.71
N GLY A 111 -18.12 3.70 9.92
CA GLY A 111 -17.28 4.82 10.37
C GLY A 111 -15.78 4.66 10.10
N TRP A 112 -15.38 3.64 9.35
CA TRP A 112 -14.02 3.56 8.80
C TRP A 112 -13.92 4.32 7.48
N ASP A 113 -12.97 5.25 7.43
CA ASP A 113 -12.56 5.96 6.24
C ASP A 113 -11.11 5.61 5.89
N ARG A 114 -10.65 5.99 4.69
CA ARG A 114 -9.31 5.64 4.19
C ARG A 114 -8.19 6.07 5.15
N ASP A 115 -8.26 7.29 5.68
CA ASP A 115 -7.29 7.80 6.66
C ASP A 115 -7.22 6.92 7.90
N SER A 116 -8.38 6.49 8.42
CA SER A 116 -8.45 5.59 9.58
C SER A 116 -7.86 4.22 9.29
N VAL A 117 -8.06 3.71 8.07
CA VAL A 117 -7.46 2.44 7.63
C VAL A 117 -5.94 2.59 7.56
N LEU A 118 -5.40 3.63 6.93
CA LEU A 118 -3.96 3.84 6.80
C LEU A 118 -3.29 4.09 8.15
N GLU A 119 -3.90 4.88 9.02
CA GLU A 119 -3.42 5.12 10.39
C GLU A 119 -3.36 3.83 11.20
N TYR A 120 -4.46 3.07 11.22
CA TYR A 120 -4.49 1.79 11.92
C TYR A 120 -3.47 0.80 11.33
N TRP A 121 -3.42 0.69 9.99
CA TRP A 121 -2.47 -0.16 9.28
C TRP A 121 -1.03 0.18 9.65
N SER A 122 -0.66 1.45 9.65
CA SER A 122 0.66 1.91 10.13
C SER A 122 0.89 1.52 11.60
N SER A 123 -0.10 1.72 12.47
CA SER A 123 0.02 1.44 13.91
C SER A 123 0.27 -0.03 14.24
N ILE A 124 -0.20 -0.97 13.41
CA ILE A 124 0.00 -2.41 13.59
C ILE A 124 1.26 -2.93 12.87
N GLY A 125 2.06 -2.06 12.24
CA GLY A 125 3.26 -2.45 11.48
C GLY A 125 2.99 -2.82 10.02
N GLY A 126 1.85 -2.38 9.49
CA GLY A 126 1.57 -2.29 8.06
C GLY A 126 1.58 -3.58 7.25
N SER A 127 1.32 -4.71 7.90
CA SER A 127 1.24 -6.01 7.25
C SER A 127 -0.09 -6.70 7.51
N TRP A 128 -0.50 -7.56 6.57
CA TRP A 128 -1.72 -8.36 6.73
C TRP A 128 -1.59 -9.36 7.90
N GLU A 129 -0.39 -9.93 8.09
CA GLU A 129 -0.15 -10.85 9.19
C GLU A 129 -0.27 -10.16 10.55
N SER A 130 0.28 -8.95 10.70
CA SER A 130 0.11 -8.16 11.92
C SER A 130 -1.34 -7.78 12.18
N CYS A 131 -2.11 -7.45 11.13
CA CYS A 131 -3.53 -7.16 11.25
C CYS A 131 -4.30 -8.37 11.77
N VAL A 132 -4.05 -9.54 11.17
CA VAL A 132 -4.73 -10.77 11.58
C VAL A 132 -4.35 -11.13 13.02
N ASP A 133 -3.08 -11.01 13.41
CA ASP A 133 -2.62 -11.27 14.77
C ASP A 133 -3.35 -10.35 15.78
N ASP A 134 -3.38 -9.04 15.54
CA ASP A 134 -4.06 -8.06 16.40
C ASP A 134 -5.58 -8.29 16.47
N MET A 135 -6.21 -8.58 15.33
CA MET A 135 -7.67 -8.76 15.28
C MET A 135 -8.15 -10.11 15.79
N THR A 136 -7.29 -11.13 15.85
CA THR A 136 -7.67 -12.48 16.32
C THR A 136 -7.96 -12.50 17.83
N ASP A 137 -7.48 -11.51 18.59
CA ASP A 137 -7.85 -11.34 20.00
C ASP A 137 -9.32 -10.92 20.17
N GLU A 138 -9.87 -10.13 19.25
CA GLU A 138 -11.23 -9.59 19.33
C GLU A 138 -12.24 -10.35 18.44
N PHE A 139 -11.78 -10.95 17.34
CA PHE A 139 -12.59 -11.67 16.37
C PHE A 139 -12.11 -13.12 16.19
N GLU A 140 -13.00 -14.00 15.71
CA GLU A 140 -12.59 -15.32 15.26
C GLU A 140 -11.63 -15.21 14.05
N GLU A 141 -10.65 -16.10 13.95
CA GLU A 141 -9.55 -16.05 12.95
C GLU A 141 -10.05 -15.84 11.51
N GLU A 142 -11.13 -16.52 11.10
CA GLU A 142 -11.68 -16.36 9.74
C GLU A 142 -12.26 -14.96 9.50
N ARG A 143 -12.86 -14.36 10.53
CA ARG A 143 -13.43 -13.00 10.47
C ARG A 143 -12.33 -11.93 10.53
N ALA A 144 -11.29 -12.15 11.32
CA ALA A 144 -10.09 -11.31 11.35
C ALA A 144 -9.43 -11.27 9.97
N LYS A 145 -9.25 -12.43 9.32
CA LYS A 145 -8.72 -12.52 7.95
C LYS A 145 -9.58 -11.75 6.94
N GLU A 146 -10.90 -11.88 7.01
CA GLU A 146 -11.81 -11.14 6.13
C GLU A 146 -11.68 -9.62 6.30
N HIS A 147 -11.68 -9.12 7.54
CA HIS A 147 -11.50 -7.69 7.85
C HIS A 147 -10.13 -7.19 7.39
N CYS A 148 -9.06 -7.92 7.69
CA CYS A 148 -7.70 -7.53 7.30
C CYS A 148 -7.49 -7.59 5.78
N SER A 149 -8.17 -8.50 5.08
CA SER A 149 -8.18 -8.50 3.62
C SER A 149 -8.95 -7.31 3.06
N ALA A 150 -10.06 -6.89 3.67
CA ALA A 150 -10.74 -5.66 3.28
C ALA A 150 -9.85 -4.42 3.53
N MET A 151 -9.17 -4.34 4.69
CA MET A 151 -8.21 -3.25 4.95
C MET A 151 -7.09 -3.22 3.92
N LYS A 152 -6.49 -4.36 3.60
CA LYS A 152 -5.39 -4.39 2.62
C LYS A 152 -5.88 -4.09 1.19
N ASP A 153 -7.09 -4.51 0.83
CA ASP A 153 -7.71 -4.08 -0.43
C ASP A 153 -7.87 -2.57 -0.47
N GLU A 154 -8.31 -1.96 0.64
CA GLU A 154 -8.42 -0.51 0.75
C GLU A 154 -7.03 0.12 0.64
N VAL A 155 -6.04 -0.26 1.46
CA VAL A 155 -4.67 0.29 1.42
C VAL A 155 -4.08 0.26 0.00
N LEU A 156 -4.23 -0.86 -0.71
CA LEU A 156 -3.69 -1.04 -2.05
C LEU A 156 -4.62 -0.53 -3.16
N ARG A 157 -5.89 -0.22 -2.85
CA ARG A 157 -6.97 0.07 -3.81
C ARG A 157 -7.08 -0.95 -4.94
N THR A 158 -6.82 -2.22 -4.62
CA THR A 158 -6.90 -3.37 -5.52
C THR A 158 -7.13 -4.64 -4.73
N THR A 159 -7.87 -5.60 -5.30
CA THR A 159 -8.01 -6.96 -4.72
C THR A 159 -7.03 -7.95 -5.35
N ARG A 160 -6.22 -7.54 -6.33
CA ARG A 160 -5.39 -8.44 -7.15
C ARG A 160 -4.26 -9.09 -6.34
N TRP A 161 -3.83 -8.47 -5.24
CA TRP A 161 -2.84 -9.03 -4.32
C TRP A 161 -3.32 -10.35 -3.67
N ARG A 162 -4.64 -10.56 -3.51
CA ARG A 162 -5.20 -11.77 -2.89
C ARG A 162 -4.88 -13.07 -3.65
N ASN A 163 -4.55 -12.97 -4.94
CA ASN A 163 -4.18 -14.12 -5.77
C ASN A 163 -2.66 -14.31 -5.90
N ARG A 164 -1.86 -13.45 -5.29
CA ARG A 164 -0.41 -13.37 -5.54
C ARG A 164 0.48 -13.59 -4.30
N PHE A 165 -0.09 -13.55 -3.10
CA PHE A 165 0.63 -13.71 -1.83
C PHE A 165 -0.01 -14.80 -0.97
#